data_AF-A0A1Z7ZSC7-F1
#
_entry.id   AF-A0A1Z7ZSC7-F1
#
_cell.length_a   1.000
_cell.length_b   1.000
_cell.length_c   1.000
_cell.angle_alpha   90.00
_cell.angle_beta   90.00
_cell.angle_gamma   90.00
#
_symmetry.space_group_name_H-M   'P 1'
#
loop_
_entity.id
_entity.type
_entity.pdbx_description
1 polymer ?
#
loop_
_entity_poly.entity_id
_entity_poly.type
_entity_poly.pdbx_seq_one_letter_code
_entity_poly.pdbx_strand_id
1 'polypeptide(L)'
;MKQTEKILGALILLFMISRLFFSYPFSAIAITFSILLLAVLYLWLSFGLLNNIRLRNIFKKESYKKTSPLRILGTVLTGFILSLTLIYSLFKFQLWPYGNEGLLISIYGLLIVIIIALIKYLTSKNKFYSSILKRLIFIGTFAVSLYLIPYESLLKIKNRKYPEYVEAEIKSMRDPQNKELQEKAREELMKMSLDK
;
A
#
# COMPACT_ATOMS: atom_id res chain seq x y z
N MET A 1 16.98 -2.20 -2.64
CA MET A 1 15.81 -3.00 -3.07
C MET A 1 16.25 -4.11 -4.00
N LYS A 2 15.73 -5.32 -3.83
CA LYS A 2 15.96 -6.44 -4.75
C LYS A 2 15.23 -6.18 -6.07
N GLN A 3 15.67 -6.84 -7.14
CA GLN A 3 15.10 -6.66 -8.47
C GLN A 3 13.59 -6.97 -8.50
N THR A 4 13.16 -8.04 -7.83
CA THR A 4 11.74 -8.41 -7.70
C THR A 4 10.88 -7.27 -7.15
N GLU A 5 11.36 -6.59 -6.10
CA GLU A 5 10.62 -5.49 -5.46
C GLU A 5 10.52 -4.27 -6.38
N LYS A 6 11.59 -3.99 -7.14
CA LYS A 6 11.59 -2.91 -8.14
C LYS A 6 10.62 -3.20 -9.28
N ILE A 7 10.63 -4.43 -9.80
CA ILE A 7 9.74 -4.86 -10.88
C ILE A 7 8.29 -4.80 -10.42
N LEU A 8 7.97 -5.39 -9.26
CA LEU A 8 6.62 -5.35 -8.70
C LEU A 8 6.17 -3.91 -8.41
N GLY A 9 7.03 -3.09 -7.80
CA GLY A 9 6.73 -1.68 -7.54
C GLY A 9 6.45 -0.90 -8.84
N ALA A 10 7.27 -1.10 -9.88
CA ALA A 10 7.05 -0.46 -11.17
C ALA A 10 5.76 -0.92 -11.84
N LEU A 11 5.44 -2.21 -11.81
CA LEU A 11 4.18 -2.76 -12.33
C LEU A 11 2.96 -2.20 -11.58
N ILE A 12 3.03 -2.10 -10.25
CA ILE A 12 1.96 -1.51 -9.44
C ILE A 12 1.71 -0.06 -9.87
N LEU A 13 2.78 0.75 -9.95
CA LEU A 13 2.66 2.16 -10.37
C LEU A 13 2.10 2.27 -11.79
N LEU A 14 2.58 1.43 -12.72
CA LEU A 14 2.09 1.40 -14.09
C LEU A 14 0.60 1.12 -14.15
N PHE A 15 0.11 0.08 -13.46
CA PHE A 15 -1.30 -0.27 -13.45
C PHE A 15 -2.18 0.76 -12.73
N MET A 16 -1.68 1.36 -11.64
CA MET A 16 -2.41 2.41 -10.95
C MET A 16 -2.56 3.64 -11.84
N ILE A 17 -1.47 4.11 -12.46
CA ILE A 17 -1.49 5.25 -13.37
C ILE A 17 -2.38 4.94 -14.57
N SER A 18 -2.21 3.78 -15.21
CA SER A 18 -3.02 3.40 -16.38
C SER A 18 -4.51 3.38 -16.05
N ARG A 19 -4.89 2.92 -14.86
CA ARG A 19 -6.30 2.91 -14.42
C ARG A 19 -6.90 4.31 -14.24
N LEU A 20 -6.09 5.32 -13.96
CA LEU A 20 -6.59 6.71 -13.84
C LEU A 20 -6.94 7.30 -15.21
N PHE A 21 -6.35 6.81 -16.29
CA PHE A 21 -6.57 7.33 -17.66
C PHE A 21 -7.44 6.41 -18.53
N PHE A 22 -7.38 5.10 -18.31
CA PHE A 22 -8.02 4.10 -19.16
C PHE A 22 -9.00 3.24 -18.36
N SER A 23 -10.22 3.10 -18.88
CA SER A 23 -11.26 2.22 -18.34
C SER A 23 -11.01 0.76 -18.76
N TYR A 24 -9.91 0.16 -18.28
CA TYR A 24 -9.60 -1.25 -18.60
C TYR A 24 -10.33 -2.19 -17.61
N PRO A 25 -11.20 -3.09 -18.09
CA PRO A 25 -11.74 -4.18 -17.26
C PRO A 25 -10.56 -5.02 -16.78
N PHE A 26 -10.56 -5.50 -15.54
CA PHE A 26 -9.43 -6.22 -14.89
C PHE A 26 -8.25 -5.38 -14.36
N SER A 27 -8.15 -4.07 -14.65
CA SER A 27 -7.11 -3.21 -14.04
C SER A 27 -7.09 -3.31 -12.50
N ALA A 28 -8.29 -3.32 -11.89
CA ALA A 28 -8.45 -3.47 -10.45
C ALA A 28 -7.83 -4.78 -9.92
N ILE A 29 -8.04 -5.88 -10.63
CA ILE A 29 -7.56 -7.22 -10.26
C ILE A 29 -6.04 -7.28 -10.38
N ALA A 30 -5.48 -6.76 -11.49
CA ALA A 30 -4.04 -6.73 -11.71
C ALA A 30 -3.30 -5.93 -10.62
N ILE A 31 -3.84 -4.76 -10.23
CA ILE A 31 -3.31 -3.96 -9.11
C ILE A 31 -3.38 -4.75 -7.81
N THR A 32 -4.54 -5.35 -7.50
CA THR A 32 -4.75 -6.11 -6.27
C THR A 32 -3.75 -7.26 -6.14
N PHE A 33 -3.63 -8.11 -7.17
CA PHE A 33 -2.67 -9.22 -7.14
C PHE A 33 -1.22 -8.74 -7.01
N SER A 34 -0.85 -7.68 -7.74
CA SER A 34 0.52 -7.15 -7.70
C SER A 34 0.89 -6.59 -6.32
N ILE A 35 -0.01 -5.82 -5.71
CA ILE A 35 0.20 -5.28 -4.36
C ILE A 35 0.20 -6.39 -3.31
N LEU A 36 -0.75 -7.33 -3.36
CA LEU A 36 -0.83 -8.43 -2.41
C LEU A 36 0.42 -9.33 -2.49
N LEU A 37 0.92 -9.60 -3.68
CA LEU A 37 2.16 -10.36 -3.86
C LEU A 37 3.33 -9.65 -3.16
N LEU A 38 3.50 -8.35 -3.35
CA LEU A 38 4.54 -7.58 -2.68
C LEU A 38 4.34 -7.49 -1.16
N ALA A 39 3.09 -7.37 -0.70
CA ALA A 39 2.73 -7.37 0.71
C ALA A 39 3.08 -8.70 1.38
N VAL A 40 2.74 -9.84 0.77
CA VAL A 40 3.10 -11.19 1.24
C VAL A 40 4.61 -11.37 1.34
N LEU A 41 5.38 -10.86 0.36
CA LEU A 41 6.84 -10.89 0.42
C LEU A 41 7.39 -10.14 1.65
N TYR A 42 6.81 -8.99 1.99
CA TYR A 42 7.21 -8.26 3.20
C TYR A 42 6.71 -8.92 4.48
N LEU A 43 5.47 -9.42 4.51
CA LEU A 43 4.90 -10.03 5.70
C LEU A 43 5.65 -11.29 6.10
N TRP A 44 5.76 -12.24 5.16
CA TRP A 44 6.27 -13.57 5.47
C TRP A 44 7.77 -13.71 5.27
N LEU A 45 8.38 -12.97 4.35
CA LEU A 45 9.78 -13.19 3.96
C LEU A 45 10.70 -12.02 4.35
N SER A 46 10.24 -11.03 5.12
CA SER A 46 11.04 -9.86 5.53
C SER A 46 12.34 -10.23 6.23
N PHE A 47 12.33 -11.23 7.11
CA PHE A 47 13.52 -11.67 7.84
C PHE A 47 14.64 -12.16 6.90
N GLY A 48 14.32 -12.71 5.73
CA GLY A 48 15.29 -13.03 4.69
C GLY A 48 15.56 -11.85 3.75
N LEU A 49 14.48 -11.23 3.26
CA LEU A 49 14.50 -10.17 2.25
C LEU A 49 15.28 -8.92 2.71
N LEU A 50 15.02 -8.46 3.94
CA LEU A 50 15.65 -7.26 4.50
C LEU A 50 17.08 -7.54 4.98
N ASN A 51 17.40 -8.77 5.37
CA ASN A 51 18.77 -9.21 5.69
C ASN A 51 19.59 -9.60 4.44
N ASN A 52 19.10 -9.32 3.24
CA ASN A 52 19.76 -9.60 1.96
C ASN A 52 20.05 -11.09 1.68
N ILE A 53 19.37 -12.01 2.38
CA ILE A 53 19.51 -13.45 2.18
C ILE A 53 18.84 -13.84 0.84
N ARG A 54 19.46 -14.76 0.10
CA ARG A 54 18.90 -15.27 -1.17
C ARG A 54 17.68 -16.14 -0.87
N LEU A 55 16.61 -16.05 -1.68
CA LEU A 55 15.35 -16.79 -1.47
C LEU A 55 15.58 -18.29 -1.22
N ARG A 56 16.42 -18.93 -2.03
CA ARG A 56 16.81 -20.35 -1.90
C ARG A 56 17.52 -20.73 -0.59
N ASN A 57 17.94 -19.74 0.19
CA ASN A 57 18.70 -19.90 1.43
C ASN A 57 17.93 -19.40 2.66
N ILE A 58 16.69 -18.91 2.52
CA ILE A 58 15.90 -18.35 3.63
C ILE A 58 15.56 -19.39 4.69
N PHE A 59 15.39 -20.65 4.31
CA PHE A 59 15.11 -21.73 5.27
C PHE A 59 16.37 -22.41 5.84
N LYS A 60 17.57 -21.94 5.46
CA LYS A 60 18.84 -22.50 5.92
C LYS A 60 19.32 -21.75 7.16
N LYS A 61 19.47 -22.45 8.29
CA LYS A 61 19.93 -21.88 9.57
C LYS A 61 21.30 -21.21 9.44
N GLU A 62 22.17 -21.73 8.57
CA GLU A 62 23.51 -21.19 8.30
C GLU A 62 23.49 -19.75 7.80
N SER A 63 22.43 -19.37 7.08
CA SER A 63 22.24 -18.01 6.54
C SER A 63 22.08 -16.95 7.64
N TYR A 64 21.74 -17.36 8.87
CA TYR A 64 21.41 -16.46 9.98
C TYR A 64 22.50 -16.42 11.06
N LYS A 65 23.59 -17.20 10.95
CA LYS A 65 24.66 -17.28 11.96
C LYS A 65 25.30 -15.92 12.30
N LYS A 66 25.27 -14.96 11.36
CA LYS A 66 25.83 -13.60 11.53
C LYS A 66 24.77 -12.53 11.86
N THR A 67 23.52 -12.93 12.06
CA THR A 67 22.39 -12.03 12.27
C THR A 67 21.90 -12.18 13.70
N SER A 68 21.92 -11.08 14.48
CA SER A 68 21.44 -11.12 15.85
C SER A 68 19.92 -11.35 15.91
N PRO A 69 19.40 -12.03 16.96
CA PRO A 69 17.96 -12.24 17.12
C PRO A 69 17.15 -10.94 17.12
N LEU A 70 17.69 -9.87 17.75
CA LEU A 70 17.04 -8.56 17.77
C LEU A 70 16.95 -7.93 16.37
N ARG A 71 17.95 -8.15 15.51
CA ARG A 71 17.89 -7.72 14.10
C ARG A 71 16.82 -8.50 13.34
N ILE A 72 16.70 -9.81 13.57
CA ILE A 72 15.66 -10.63 12.96
C ILE A 72 14.27 -10.12 13.36
N LEU A 73 14.03 -9.95 14.66
CA LEU A 73 12.77 -9.39 15.18
C LEU A 73 12.46 -8.02 14.57
N GLY A 74 13.45 -7.12 14.55
CA GLY A 74 13.31 -5.80 13.93
C GLY A 74 12.95 -5.86 12.45
N THR A 75 13.52 -6.81 11.69
CA THR A 75 13.16 -7.00 10.28
C THR A 75 11.76 -7.59 10.10
N VAL A 76 11.30 -8.48 10.98
CA VAL A 76 9.93 -9.00 10.96
C VAL A 76 8.92 -7.88 11.20
N LEU A 77 9.14 -7.08 12.24
CA LEU A 77 8.28 -5.92 12.55
C LEU A 77 8.29 -4.90 11.41
N THR A 78 9.47 -4.62 10.83
CA THR A 78 9.58 -3.75 9.65
C THR A 78 8.78 -4.31 8.45
N GLY A 79 8.86 -5.62 8.22
CA GLY A 79 8.10 -6.31 7.18
C GLY A 79 6.60 -6.22 7.38
N PHE A 80 6.14 -6.42 8.61
CA PHE A 80 4.74 -6.29 8.99
C PHE A 80 4.20 -4.89 8.68
N ILE A 81 4.90 -3.84 9.12
CA ILE A 81 4.51 -2.45 8.85
C ILE A 81 4.50 -2.16 7.34
N LEU A 82 5.54 -2.57 6.60
CA LEU A 82 5.58 -2.41 5.14
C LEU A 82 4.43 -3.12 4.43
N SER A 83 4.05 -4.32 4.88
CA SER A 83 2.91 -5.04 4.36
C SER A 83 1.60 -4.30 4.62
N LEU A 84 1.39 -3.80 5.84
CA LEU A 84 0.20 -3.00 6.16
C LEU A 84 0.11 -1.75 5.30
N THR A 85 1.22 -1.03 5.11
CA THR A 85 1.23 0.16 4.26
C THR A 85 0.83 -0.17 2.82
N LEU A 86 1.31 -1.27 2.26
CA LEU A 86 0.92 -1.71 0.92
C LEU A 86 -0.57 -2.08 0.85
N ILE A 87 -1.07 -2.83 1.82
CA ILE A 87 -2.47 -3.26 1.88
C ILE A 87 -3.40 -2.05 1.99
N TYR A 88 -3.13 -1.10 2.90
CA TYR A 88 -3.99 0.06 3.04
C TYR A 88 -3.83 1.08 1.91
N SER A 89 -2.67 1.13 1.25
CA SER A 89 -2.53 1.86 -0.03
C SER A 89 -3.45 1.27 -1.09
N LEU A 90 -3.53 -0.06 -1.19
CA LEU A 90 -4.49 -0.74 -2.08
C LEU A 90 -5.93 -0.37 -1.70
N PHE A 91 -6.30 -0.44 -0.42
CA PHE A 91 -7.66 -0.12 0.02
C PHE A 91 -8.04 1.32 -0.34
N LYS A 92 -7.16 2.27 -0.03
CA LYS A 92 -7.33 3.68 -0.39
C LYS A 92 -7.50 3.86 -1.90
N PHE A 93 -6.64 3.26 -2.71
CA PHE A 93 -6.69 3.42 -4.16
C PHE A 93 -7.91 2.75 -4.81
N GLN A 94 -8.34 1.60 -4.27
CA GLN A 94 -9.54 0.90 -4.74
C GLN A 94 -10.85 1.57 -4.31
N LEU A 95 -10.77 2.53 -3.38
CA LEU A 95 -11.91 3.14 -2.67
C LEU A 95 -12.65 2.14 -1.76
N TRP A 96 -11.91 1.21 -1.16
CA TRP A 96 -12.45 0.26 -0.19
C TRP A 96 -12.57 0.88 1.21
N PRO A 97 -13.47 0.35 2.06
CA PRO A 97 -13.65 0.84 3.43
C PRO A 97 -12.36 0.82 4.23
N TYR A 98 -12.21 1.77 5.17
CA TYR A 98 -11.05 1.90 6.06
C TYR A 98 -9.71 2.21 5.36
N GLY A 99 -9.73 2.56 4.07
CA GLY A 99 -8.52 2.84 3.31
C GLY A 99 -7.73 4.05 3.83
N ASN A 100 -8.41 5.11 4.28
CA ASN A 100 -7.75 6.30 4.83
C ASN A 100 -7.15 6.04 6.21
N GLU A 101 -7.98 5.52 7.10
CA GLU A 101 -7.70 5.29 8.51
C GLU A 101 -6.57 4.27 8.66
N GLY A 102 -6.67 3.15 7.94
CA GLY A 102 -5.62 2.13 7.94
C GLY A 102 -4.31 2.63 7.32
N LEU A 103 -4.38 3.46 6.27
CA LEU A 103 -3.17 4.03 5.66
C LEU A 103 -2.49 4.99 6.65
N LEU A 104 -3.24 5.82 7.35
CA LEU A 104 -2.74 6.71 8.41
C LEU A 104 -2.05 5.92 9.53
N ILE A 105 -2.69 4.87 10.05
CA ILE A 105 -2.11 3.98 11.06
C ILE A 105 -0.78 3.39 10.57
N SER A 106 -0.74 2.91 9.33
CA SER A 106 0.47 2.34 8.75
C SER A 106 1.59 3.38 8.54
N ILE A 107 1.24 4.65 8.24
CA ILE A 107 2.19 5.76 8.11
C ILE A 107 2.82 6.07 9.47
N TYR A 108 2.05 6.11 10.55
CA TYR A 108 2.61 6.26 11.91
C TYR A 108 3.54 5.11 12.27
N GLY A 109 3.16 3.87 11.93
CA GLY A 109 4.03 2.70 12.08
C GLY A 109 5.34 2.84 11.29
N LEU A 110 5.27 3.29 10.03
CA LEU A 110 6.45 3.54 9.21
C LEU A 110 7.36 4.61 9.82
N LEU A 111 6.79 5.69 10.35
CA LEU A 111 7.55 6.77 10.97
C LEU A 111 8.37 6.24 12.16
N ILE A 112 7.78 5.42 13.03
CA ILE A 112 8.48 4.80 14.16
C ILE A 112 9.66 3.95 13.65
N VAL A 113 9.43 3.11 12.64
CA VAL A 113 10.48 2.24 12.07
C VAL A 113 11.58 3.07 11.40
N ILE A 114 11.24 4.15 10.70
CA ILE A 114 12.19 5.09 10.09
C ILE A 114 13.07 5.73 11.17
N ILE A 115 12.48 6.23 12.26
CA ILE A 115 13.22 6.85 13.36
C ILE A 115 14.23 5.85 13.96
N ILE A 116 13.78 4.64 14.29
CA ILE A 116 14.65 3.59 14.85
C ILE A 116 15.78 3.24 13.88
N ALA A 117 15.46 3.03 12.60
CA ALA A 117 16.45 2.70 11.57
C ALA A 117 17.43 3.85 11.33
N LEU A 118 16.97 5.10 11.42
CA LEU A 118 17.78 6.31 11.27
C LEU A 118 18.77 6.45 12.43
N ILE A 119 18.30 6.35 13.68
CA ILE A 119 19.16 6.38 14.87
C ILE A 119 20.24 5.29 14.74
N LYS A 120 19.85 4.05 14.46
CA LYS A 120 20.80 2.93 14.29
C LYS A 120 21.77 3.15 13.13
N TYR A 121 21.33 3.77 12.04
CA TYR A 121 22.21 4.14 10.93
C TYR A 121 23.19 5.23 11.33
N LEU A 122 22.77 6.27 12.05
CA LEU A 122 23.64 7.36 12.47
C LEU A 122 24.71 6.88 13.46
N THR A 123 24.36 5.99 14.39
CA THR A 123 25.32 5.42 15.37
C THR A 123 26.29 4.43 14.73
N SER A 124 25.81 3.50 13.89
CA SER A 124 26.65 2.39 13.41
C SER A 124 27.20 2.57 12.00
N LYS A 125 26.64 3.50 11.21
CA LYS A 125 26.87 3.68 9.76
C LYS A 125 26.77 2.38 8.95
N ASN A 126 26.05 1.38 9.48
CA ASN A 126 25.97 0.06 8.87
C ASN A 126 25.13 0.12 7.59
N LYS A 127 25.69 -0.43 6.49
CA LYS A 127 25.02 -0.54 5.18
C LYS A 127 23.63 -1.19 5.26
N PHE A 128 23.42 -2.12 6.22
CA PHE A 128 22.11 -2.72 6.49
C PHE A 128 21.01 -1.68 6.74
N TYR A 129 21.22 -0.75 7.67
CA TYR A 129 20.20 0.26 8.01
C TYR A 129 20.01 1.27 6.87
N SER A 130 21.07 1.64 6.16
CA SER A 130 20.95 2.48 4.96
C SER A 130 20.07 1.84 3.88
N SER A 131 20.18 0.51 3.71
CA SER A 131 19.38 -0.25 2.76
C SER A 131 17.92 -0.33 3.19
N ILE A 132 17.64 -0.47 4.50
CA ILE A 132 16.28 -0.42 5.04
C ILE A 132 15.67 0.97 4.85
N LEU A 133 16.38 2.03 5.23
CA LEU A 133 15.89 3.41 5.10
C LEU A 133 15.50 3.76 3.67
N LYS A 134 16.30 3.39 2.66
CA LYS A 134 15.95 3.62 1.26
C LYS A 134 14.60 2.99 0.86
N ARG A 135 14.27 1.83 1.43
CA ARG A 135 12.99 1.13 1.19
C ARG A 135 11.83 1.84 1.87
N LEU A 136 12.03 2.19 3.13
CA LEU A 136 11.04 2.89 3.94
C LEU A 136 10.71 4.26 3.36
N ILE A 137 11.72 5.00 2.90
CA ILE A 137 11.53 6.31 2.25
C ILE A 137 10.75 6.12 0.94
N PHE A 138 11.15 5.19 0.08
CA PHE A 138 10.46 4.98 -1.20
C PHE A 138 8.97 4.61 -1.01
N ILE A 139 8.68 3.61 -0.17
CA ILE A 139 7.32 3.14 0.10
C ILE A 139 6.54 4.20 0.92
N GLY A 140 7.20 4.85 1.87
CA GLY A 140 6.62 5.89 2.71
C GLY A 140 6.24 7.13 1.92
N THR A 141 7.09 7.60 1.00
CA THR A 141 6.76 8.72 0.10
C THR A 141 5.52 8.38 -0.73
N PHE A 142 5.47 7.19 -1.34
CA PHE A 142 4.30 6.75 -2.09
C PHE A 142 3.03 6.71 -1.21
N ALA A 143 3.11 6.13 -0.01
CA ALA A 143 1.99 6.04 0.92
C ALA A 143 1.48 7.42 1.36
N VAL A 144 2.38 8.34 1.69
CA VAL A 144 2.05 9.72 2.07
C VAL A 144 1.43 10.46 0.88
N SER A 145 2.02 10.37 -0.31
CA SER A 145 1.45 10.97 -1.52
C SER A 145 0.02 10.48 -1.78
N LEU A 146 -0.24 9.19 -1.63
CA LEU A 146 -1.57 8.62 -1.80
C LEU A 146 -2.55 9.05 -0.69
N TYR A 147 -2.09 9.15 0.55
CA TYR A 147 -2.89 9.61 1.69
C TYR A 147 -3.37 11.05 1.51
N LEU A 148 -2.50 11.92 1.01
CA LEU A 148 -2.80 13.33 0.77
C LEU A 148 -3.88 13.55 -0.32
N ILE A 149 -4.16 12.55 -1.16
CA ILE A 149 -5.21 12.65 -2.17
C ILE A 149 -6.58 12.47 -1.49
N PRO A 150 -7.49 13.45 -1.56
CA PRO A 150 -8.82 13.33 -0.98
C PRO A 150 -9.61 12.17 -1.60
N TYR A 151 -10.43 11.49 -0.79
CA TYR A 151 -11.30 10.41 -1.28
C TYR A 151 -12.20 10.90 -2.43
N GLU A 152 -12.81 12.07 -2.28
CA GLU A 152 -13.67 12.68 -3.31
C GLU A 152 -12.93 12.88 -4.65
N SER A 153 -11.64 13.21 -4.62
CA SER A 153 -10.85 13.42 -5.84
C SER A 153 -10.61 12.11 -6.58
N LEU A 154 -10.27 11.03 -5.87
CA LEU A 154 -10.13 9.71 -6.47
C LEU A 154 -11.46 9.20 -7.03
N LEU A 155 -12.56 9.43 -6.32
CA LEU A 155 -13.91 9.06 -6.77
C LEU A 155 -14.29 9.78 -8.07
N LYS A 156 -14.07 11.10 -8.13
CA LYS A 156 -14.29 11.94 -9.31
C LYS A 156 -13.47 11.48 -10.51
N ILE A 157 -12.19 11.16 -10.32
CA ILE A 157 -11.30 10.70 -11.41
C ILE A 157 -11.78 9.33 -11.91
N LYS A 158 -12.04 8.38 -11.01
CA LYS A 158 -12.41 7.01 -11.35
C LYS A 158 -13.75 6.91 -12.08
N ASN A 159 -14.72 7.74 -11.69
CA ASN A 159 -16.08 7.73 -12.24
C ASN A 159 -16.39 9.01 -13.02
N ARG A 160 -15.40 9.57 -13.73
CA ARG A 160 -15.54 10.82 -14.49
C ARG A 160 -16.70 10.81 -15.51
N LYS A 161 -17.05 9.63 -16.02
CA LYS A 161 -18.18 9.43 -16.95
C LYS A 161 -19.56 9.45 -16.29
N TYR A 162 -19.62 9.32 -14.96
CA TYR A 162 -20.86 9.20 -14.18
C TYR A 162 -20.90 10.27 -13.07
N PRO A 163 -21.03 11.57 -13.43
CA PRO A 163 -21.02 12.66 -12.46
C PRO A 163 -22.18 12.58 -11.45
N GLU A 164 -23.35 12.08 -11.88
CA GLU A 164 -24.54 11.92 -11.03
C GLU A 164 -24.28 10.93 -9.89
N TYR A 165 -23.66 9.79 -10.20
CA TYR A 165 -23.21 8.83 -9.19
C TYR A 165 -22.20 9.46 -8.22
N VAL A 166 -21.21 10.19 -8.73
CA VAL A 166 -20.20 10.84 -7.89
C VAL A 166 -20.82 11.85 -6.92
N GLU A 167 -21.79 12.64 -7.38
CA GLU A 167 -22.48 13.62 -6.53
C GLU A 167 -23.34 12.94 -5.46
N ALA A 168 -24.10 11.90 -5.84
CA ALA A 168 -24.94 11.13 -4.92
C ALA A 168 -24.10 10.46 -3.83
N GLU A 169 -22.98 9.83 -4.20
CA GLU A 169 -22.05 9.18 -3.27
C GLU A 169 -21.43 10.20 -2.30
N ILE A 170 -20.98 11.37 -2.77
CA ILE A 170 -20.42 12.42 -1.91
C ILE A 170 -21.48 12.94 -0.92
N LYS A 171 -22.73 13.13 -1.36
CA LYS A 171 -23.83 13.54 -0.48
C LYS A 171 -24.09 12.48 0.60
N SER A 172 -24.15 11.20 0.21
CA SER A 172 -24.31 10.09 1.15
C SER A 172 -23.16 9.99 2.16
N MET A 173 -21.93 10.35 1.79
CA MET A 173 -20.79 10.35 2.71
C MET A 173 -20.82 11.50 3.72
N ARG A 174 -21.40 12.65 3.34
CA ARG A 174 -21.51 13.82 4.23
C ARG A 174 -22.61 13.65 5.27
N ASP A 175 -23.65 12.92 4.93
CA ASP A 175 -24.72 12.57 5.86
C ASP A 175 -24.98 11.05 5.84
N PRO A 176 -24.15 10.26 6.55
CA PRO A 176 -24.27 8.80 6.57
C PRO A 176 -25.55 8.29 7.25
N GLN A 177 -26.29 9.15 7.98
CA GLN A 177 -27.51 8.73 8.68
C GLN A 177 -28.76 8.89 7.81
N ASN A 178 -28.67 9.67 6.74
CA ASN A 178 -29.77 9.90 5.81
C ASN A 178 -29.92 8.72 4.82
N LYS A 179 -30.94 7.89 5.06
CA LYS A 179 -31.25 6.72 4.23
C LYS A 179 -31.60 7.08 2.78
N GLU A 180 -32.26 8.21 2.55
CA GLU A 180 -32.65 8.66 1.21
C GLU A 180 -31.43 8.96 0.34
N LEU A 181 -30.40 9.60 0.93
CA LEU A 181 -29.13 9.84 0.22
C LEU A 181 -28.38 8.55 -0.09
N GLN A 182 -28.44 7.55 0.81
CA GLN A 182 -27.86 6.23 0.56
C GLN A 182 -28.58 5.48 -0.56
N GLU A 183 -29.91 5.52 -0.58
CA GLU A 183 -30.74 4.89 -1.61
C GLU A 183 -30.45 5.53 -2.97
N LYS A 184 -30.43 6.86 -3.05
CA LYS A 184 -30.06 7.58 -4.28
C LYS A 184 -28.67 7.22 -4.80
N ALA A 185 -27.67 7.12 -3.91
CA ALA A 185 -26.33 6.68 -4.31
C ALA A 185 -26.32 5.25 -4.88
N ARG A 186 -27.13 4.34 -4.30
CA ARG A 186 -27.29 2.96 -4.79
C ARG A 186 -28.00 2.91 -6.14
N GLU A 187 -29.03 3.71 -6.35
CA GLU A 187 -29.73 3.81 -7.63
C GLU A 187 -28.79 4.25 -8.75
N GLU A 188 -28.03 5.32 -8.52
CA GLU A 188 -27.04 5.79 -9.50
C GLU A 188 -25.91 4.78 -9.74
N LEU A 189 -25.50 4.04 -8.70
CA LEU A 189 -24.55 2.93 -8.85
C LEU A 189 -25.12 1.82 -9.74
N MET A 190 -26.40 1.47 -9.59
CA MET A 190 -27.07 0.47 -10.43
C MET A 190 -27.14 0.92 -11.89
N LYS A 191 -27.53 2.18 -12.16
CA LYS A 191 -27.53 2.75 -13.51
C LYS A 191 -26.14 2.67 -14.17
N MET A 192 -25.09 3.06 -13.43
CA MET A 192 -23.71 2.94 -13.91
C MET A 192 -23.32 1.49 -14.21
N SER A 193 -23.80 0.52 -13.42
CA SER A 193 -23.46 -0.88 -13.62
C SER A 193 -24.13 -1.52 -14.84
N LEU A 194 -25.30 -1.01 -15.23
CA LEU A 194 -26.03 -1.46 -16.42
C LEU A 194 -25.44 -0.90 -17.72
N ASP A 195 -24.67 0.18 -17.65
CA ASP A 195 -24.03 0.85 -18.78
C ASP A 195 -22.60 0.33 -19.08
N LYS A 196 -22.06 -0.56 -18.23
CA LYS A 196 -20.69 -1.12 -18.35
C LYS A 196 -20.68 -2.55 -18.90
#